data_AF-A0A8J8GH46-F1
#
_entry.id   AF-A0A8J8GH46-F1
#
_cell.length_a   1.000
_cell.length_b   1.000
_cell.length_c   1.000
_cell.angle_alpha   90.00
_cell.angle_beta   90.00
_cell.angle_gamma   90.00
#
_symmetry.space_group_name_H-M   'P 1'
#
loop_
_entity.id
_entity.type
_entity.pdbx_description
1 polymer ?
#
loop_
_entity_poly.entity_id
_entity_poly.type
_entity_poly.pdbx_seq_one_letter_code
_entity_poly.pdbx_strand_id
1 'polypeptide(L)' 'MKIYKDEKGLIEITGDETVVVRTEGKDVSSVDISNVRITADNLADFYNVAAQRKDEESALKCVALKQKYLETFGTNVE' A
#
# COMPACT_ATOMS: atom_id res chain seq x y z
N MET A 1 -7.08 -4.81 -5.95
CA MET A 1 -5.76 -5.18 -5.42
C MET A 1 -5.66 -6.68 -5.23
N LYS A 2 -4.52 -7.26 -5.60
CA LYS A 2 -4.12 -8.64 -5.35
C LYS A 2 -2.69 -8.63 -4.81
N ILE A 3 -2.40 -9.52 -3.85
CA ILE A 3 -1.07 -9.67 -3.27
C ILE A 3 -0.56 -11.05 -3.68
N TYR A 4 0.59 -11.08 -4.34
CA TYR A 4 1.29 -12.27 -4.75
C TYR A 4 2.57 -12.41 -3.94
N LYS A 5 2.95 -13.65 -3.62
CA LYS A 5 4.25 -13.96 -3.05
C LYS A 5 4.91 -15.00 -3.96
N ASP A 6 6.04 -14.62 -4.52
CA ASP A 6 6.84 -15.50 -5.38
C ASP A 6 7.57 -16.58 -4.56
N GLU A 7 8.05 -17.62 -5.25
CA GLU A 7 8.90 -18.69 -4.70
C GLU A 7 10.20 -18.16 -4.05
N LYS A 8 10.69 -16.99 -4.46
CA LYS A 8 11.82 -16.28 -3.82
C LYS A 8 11.44 -15.45 -2.60
N GLY A 9 10.16 -15.45 -2.22
CA GLY A 9 9.64 -14.68 -1.09
C GLY A 9 9.39 -13.20 -1.40
N LEU A 10 9.57 -12.77 -2.66
CA LEU A 10 9.22 -11.42 -3.11
C LEU A 10 7.71 -11.23 -3.06
N ILE A 11 7.27 -10.12 -2.47
CA ILE A 11 5.87 -9.73 -2.45
C ILE A 11 5.60 -8.74 -3.57
N GLU A 12 4.65 -9.07 -4.43
CA GLU A 12 4.17 -8.20 -5.49
C GLU A 12 2.70 -7.83 -5.23
N ILE A 13 2.37 -6.55 -5.37
CA ILE A 13 1.01 -6.04 -5.16
C ILE A 13 0.58 -5.36 -6.45
N THR A 14 -0.51 -5.86 -7.04
CA THR A 14 -1.05 -5.40 -8.32
C THR A 14 -2.54 -5.09 -8.24
N GLY A 15 -3.07 -4.40 -9.24
CA GLY A 15 -4.46 -3.95 -9.26
C GLY A 15 -4.73 -2.82 -8.27
N ASP A 16 -3.72 -2.00 -7.99
CA ASP A 16 -3.80 -0.76 -7.21
C ASP A 16 -3.29 0.49 -7.96
N GLU A 17 -2.96 0.35 -9.25
CA GLU A 17 -2.41 1.41 -10.10
C GLU A 17 -3.25 2.69 -10.07
N THR A 18 -4.58 2.58 -10.08
CA THR A 18 -5.48 3.74 -10.03
C THR A 18 -5.43 4.51 -8.71
N VAL A 19 -5.06 3.86 -7.62
CA VAL A 19 -4.85 4.51 -6.31
C VAL A 19 -3.46 5.14 -6.26
N VAL A 20 -2.44 4.44 -6.77
CA VAL A 20 -1.05 4.94 -6.83
C VAL A 20 -0.95 6.19 -7.70
N VAL A 21 -1.58 6.20 -8.88
CA VAL A 21 -1.59 7.37 -9.78
C VAL A 21 -2.16 8.62 -9.09
N ARG A 22 -3.15 8.48 -8.20
CA ARG A 22 -3.71 9.62 -7.44
C ARG A 22 -2.74 10.22 -6.43
N THR A 23 -1.70 9.48 -6.06
CA THR A 23 -0.64 9.94 -5.16
C THR A 23 0.59 10.48 -5.89
N GLU A 24 0.59 10.51 -7.23
CA GLU A 24 1.72 11.05 -8.00
C GLU A 24 2.01 12.52 -7.65
N GLY A 25 3.30 12.82 -7.44
CA GLY A 25 3.75 14.16 -7.04
C GLY A 25 3.47 14.52 -5.57
N LYS A 26 3.00 13.57 -4.76
CA LYS A 26 2.73 13.76 -3.33
C LYS A 26 3.77 13.05 -2.47
N ASP A 27 4.05 13.63 -1.30
CA ASP A 27 4.92 13.00 -0.32
C ASP A 27 4.14 12.00 0.53
N VAL A 28 4.28 10.72 0.18
CA VAL A 28 3.63 9.61 0.88
C VAL A 28 4.32 9.31 2.22
N SER A 29 5.62 9.60 2.33
CA SER A 29 6.44 9.32 3.52
C SER A 29 6.04 10.16 4.75
N SER A 30 5.45 11.34 4.54
CA SER A 30 4.94 12.23 5.60
C SER A 30 3.59 11.77 6.16
N VAL A 31 2.95 10.75 5.57
CA VAL A 31 1.65 10.25 6.01
C VAL A 31 1.81 9.42 7.28
N ASP A 32 1.19 9.87 8.37
CA ASP A 32 1.17 9.10 9.62
C ASP A 32 0.29 7.85 9.49
N ILE A 33 0.93 6.69 9.63
CA ILE A 33 0.29 5.37 9.70
C ILE A 33 0.71 4.59 10.95
N SER A 34 1.33 5.25 11.94
CA SER A 34 1.89 4.56 13.12
C SER A 34 0.83 3.83 13.95
N ASN A 35 -0.43 4.28 13.91
CA ASN A 35 -1.54 3.64 14.61
C ASN A 35 -2.22 2.50 13.82
N VAL A 36 -1.73 2.20 12.62
CA VAL A 36 -2.28 1.16 11.75
C VAL A 36 -1.42 -0.09 11.83
N ARG A 37 -2.05 -1.23 12.08
CA ARG A 37 -1.35 -2.51 12.09
C ARG A 37 -0.97 -2.91 10.66
N ILE A 38 0.31 -3.14 10.39
CA ILE A 38 0.81 -3.50 9.06
C ILE A 38 0.45 -4.96 8.75
N THR A 39 -0.69 -5.17 8.08
CA THR A 39 -1.20 -6.50 7.69
C THR A 39 -1.83 -6.44 6.30
N ALA A 40 -1.89 -7.58 5.61
CA ALA A 40 -2.54 -7.69 4.30
C ALA A 40 -4.03 -7.31 4.36
N ASP A 41 -4.71 -7.63 5.46
CA ASP A 41 -6.12 -7.35 5.68
C ASP A 41 -6.39 -5.84 5.77
N ASN A 42 -5.63 -5.14 6.62
CA ASN A 42 -5.70 -3.67 6.69
C ASN A 42 -5.32 -3.02 5.35
N LEU A 43 -4.33 -3.55 4.64
CA LEU A 43 -3.97 -3.01 3.33
C LEU A 43 -5.12 -3.14 2.32
N ALA A 44 -5.83 -4.27 2.32
CA ALA A 44 -7.00 -4.47 1.47
C ALA A 44 -8.17 -3.55 1.86
N ASP A 45 -8.39 -3.32 3.16
CA ASP A 45 -9.41 -2.39 3.65
C ASP A 45 -9.13 -0.95 3.22
N PHE A 46 -7.91 -0.46 3.45
CA PHE A 46 -7.47 0.86 3.01
C PHE A 46 -7.57 1.02 1.50
N TYR A 47 -7.21 -0.01 0.74
CA TYR A 47 -7.38 -0.02 -0.71
C TYR A 47 -8.87 0.11 -1.11
N ASN A 48 -9.76 -0.65 -0.48
CA ASN A 48 -11.19 -0.56 -0.76
C ASN A 48 -11.74 0.84 -0.43
N VAL A 49 -11.33 1.42 0.70
CA VAL A 49 -11.70 2.78 1.07
C VAL A 49 -11.18 3.80 0.05
N ALA A 50 -9.91 3.73 -0.34
CA ALA A 50 -9.31 4.63 -1.33
C ALA A 50 -9.96 4.48 -2.72
N ALA A 51 -10.31 3.25 -3.11
CA ALA A 51 -10.99 2.98 -4.38
C ALA A 51 -12.43 3.53 -4.40
N GLN A 52 -13.16 3.42 -3.28
CA GLN A 52 -14.54 3.87 -3.15
C GLN A 52 -14.68 5.38 -2.96
N ARG A 53 -13.94 5.95 -2.00
CA ARG A 53 -14.03 7.37 -1.65
C ARG A 53 -13.39 8.27 -2.70
N LYS A 54 -12.37 7.77 -3.41
CA LYS A 54 -11.62 8.49 -4.44
C LYS A 54 -11.02 9.82 -3.96
N ASP A 55 -10.79 9.95 -2.66
CA ASP A 55 -10.12 11.10 -2.07
C ASP A 55 -8.60 10.87 -1.96
N GLU A 56 -7.86 11.98 -1.92
CA GLU A 56 -6.39 11.98 -1.89
C GLU A 56 -5.85 11.40 -0.57
N GLU A 57 -6.46 11.73 0.58
CA GLU A 57 -5.97 11.29 1.89
C GLU A 57 -6.02 9.77 2.03
N SER A 58 -7.13 9.14 1.63
CA SER A 58 -7.29 7.69 1.65
C SER A 58 -6.30 7.01 0.71
N ALA A 59 -6.05 7.59 -0.47
CA ALA A 59 -5.07 7.09 -1.42
C ALA A 59 -3.66 7.16 -0.83
N LEU A 60 -3.28 8.30 -0.24
CA LEU A 60 -2.00 8.51 0.42
C LEU A 60 -1.75 7.51 1.55
N LYS A 61 -2.74 7.33 2.44
CA LYS A 61 -2.66 6.34 3.53
C LYS A 61 -2.53 4.91 3.01
N CYS A 62 -3.25 4.56 1.94
CA CYS A 62 -3.15 3.25 1.31
C CYS A 62 -1.75 3.00 0.74
N VAL A 63 -1.17 3.98 0.02
CA VAL A 63 0.16 3.84 -0.58
C VAL A 63 1.25 3.84 0.50
N ALA A 64 1.12 4.63 1.56
CA ALA A 64 2.04 4.62 2.69
C ALA A 64 2.03 3.25 3.39
N LEU A 65 0.84 2.69 3.63
CA LEU A 65 0.69 1.37 4.22
C LEU A 65 1.26 0.28 3.30
N LYS A 66 1.08 0.41 1.98
CA LYS A 66 1.67 -0.49 0.97
C LYS A 66 3.19 -0.48 1.05
N GLN A 67 3.80 0.71 1.05
CA GLN A 67 5.25 0.86 1.17
C GLN A 67 5.75 0.20 2.45
N LYS A 68 5.13 0.50 3.60
CA LYS A 68 5.53 -0.08 4.87
C LYS A 68 5.35 -1.60 4.94
N TYR A 69 4.29 -2.11 4.33
CA TYR A 69 4.03 -3.55 4.21
C TYR A 69 5.12 -4.24 3.38
N LEU A 70 5.49 -3.65 2.25
CA LEU A 70 6.59 -4.15 1.41
C LEU A 70 7.94 -4.06 2.12
N GLU A 71 8.24 -2.97 2.84
CA GLU A 71 9.46 -2.87 3.65
C GLU A 71 9.52 -3.91 4.78
N THR A 72 8.37 -4.25 5.36
CA THR A 72 8.29 -5.18 6.51
C THR A 72 8.34 -6.65 6.06
N PHE A 73 7.69 -6.98 4.94
CA PHE A 73 7.45 -8.36 4.52
C PHE A 73 8.01 -8.70 3.14
N GLY A 74 8.23 -7.70 2.28
CA GLY A 74 8.93 -7.88 1.02
C GLY A 74 10.43 -7.95 1.30
N THR A 75 10.99 -9.15 1.23
CA THR A 75 12.43 -9.36 1.36
C THR A 75 13.19 -8.42 0.42
N ASN A 76 14.06 -7.56 0.98
CA ASN A 76 15.14 -6.93 0.22
C ASN A 76 16.02 -8.07 -0.31
N VAL A 77 15.93 -8.31 -1.62
CA VAL A 77 16.96 -9.09 -2.31
C VAL A 77 18.16 -8.15 -2.45
N GLU A 78 19.06 -8.17 -1.47
CA GLU A 78 20.44 -7.66 -1.63
C GLU A 78 21.25 -8.61 -2.54
#